data_AF-A0A251XKX5-F1
#
_entry.id   AF-A0A251XKX5-F1
#
_cell.length_a   1.000
_cell.length_b   1.000
_cell.length_c   1.000
_cell.angle_alpha   90.00
_cell.angle_beta   90.00
_cell.angle_gamma   90.00
#
_symmetry.space_group_name_H-M   'P 1'
#
loop_
_entity.id
_entity.type
_entity.pdbx_description
1 polymer ?
#
loop_
_entity_poly.entity_id
_entity_poly.type
_entity_poly.pdbx_seq_one_letter_code
_entity_poly.pdbx_strand_id
1 'polypeptide(L)'
;MLGFGGQLVDADGKPTLDDDANLPGLEFLKQLSDAQGGYAKGKSFSDAFDTFGDGNQFVKDQVGAQIDAQWYLNVVAPYRDDIDISAVPFRDSDGEPFAVAGGSAFVIPAGAANKDAACAWMIDLTSQESWEAAGDVRAATVTENGGINTGLFTGSPATDQAIRDAHVVPSGDDGIDQAIATFYDVVAEGRSIGGSPAGQQIQSELQNAVASTLLGDKTPEQALADAQTAAMRAYEQAAR
;
A
#
# COMPACT_ATOMS: atom_id res chain seq x y z
N MET A 1 10.83 -2.67 6.75
CA MET A 1 11.47 -3.96 6.42
C MET A 1 11.96 -3.98 4.98
N LEU A 2 11.08 -4.01 3.97
CA LEU A 2 11.51 -4.04 2.56
C LEU A 2 12.43 -2.87 2.15
N GLY A 3 12.12 -1.64 2.59
CA GLY A 3 12.99 -0.47 2.37
C GLY A 3 14.28 -0.46 3.20
N PHE A 4 14.58 -1.52 3.95
CA PHE A 4 15.85 -1.73 4.65
C PHE A 4 16.57 -2.98 4.11
N GLY A 5 16.19 -3.46 2.92
CA GLY A 5 16.77 -4.65 2.29
C GLY A 5 16.15 -5.98 2.76
N GLY A 6 15.18 -5.95 3.68
CA GLY A 6 14.49 -7.13 4.17
C GLY A 6 13.54 -7.78 3.16
N GLN A 7 13.01 -8.94 3.53
CA GLN A 7 12.04 -9.73 2.78
C GLN A 7 11.05 -10.39 3.75
N LEU A 8 9.76 -10.44 3.39
CA LEU A 8 8.72 -11.00 4.26
C LEU A 8 8.33 -12.43 3.87
N VAL A 9 8.54 -12.76 2.60
CA VAL A 9 8.22 -14.04 1.98
C VAL A 9 9.31 -14.34 0.96
N ASP A 10 9.77 -15.59 0.89
CA ASP A 10 10.73 -16.03 -0.11
C ASP A 10 10.08 -16.38 -1.48
N ALA A 11 10.89 -16.84 -2.43
CA ALA A 11 10.45 -17.18 -3.78
C ALA A 11 9.43 -18.34 -3.83
N ASP A 12 9.39 -19.20 -2.81
CA ASP A 12 8.48 -20.33 -2.71
C ASP A 12 7.18 -19.97 -1.94
N GLY A 13 7.07 -18.73 -1.47
CA GLY A 13 5.94 -18.28 -0.67
C GLY A 13 6.06 -18.60 0.81
N LYS A 14 7.24 -19.04 1.29
CA LYS A 14 7.48 -19.34 2.70
C LYS A 14 7.79 -18.04 3.46
N PRO A 15 7.24 -17.83 4.67
CA PRO A 15 7.52 -16.63 5.45
C PRO A 15 9.00 -16.56 5.86
N THR A 16 9.52 -15.33 5.92
CA THR A 16 10.91 -15.01 6.32
C THR A 16 10.92 -13.86 7.34
N LEU A 17 9.93 -13.80 8.22
CA LEU A 17 9.69 -12.65 9.10
C LEU A 17 10.85 -12.40 10.08
N ASP A 18 11.51 -13.46 10.53
CA ASP A 18 12.65 -13.42 11.46
C ASP A 18 14.02 -13.36 10.77
N ASP A 19 14.07 -13.13 9.45
CA ASP A 19 15.32 -12.85 8.75
C ASP A 19 16.00 -11.61 9.35
N ASP A 20 17.31 -11.70 9.65
CA ASP A 20 18.10 -10.61 10.24
C ASP A 20 18.00 -9.32 9.40
N ALA A 21 17.76 -9.42 8.09
CA ALA A 21 17.57 -8.26 7.22
C ALA A 21 16.27 -7.47 7.50
N ASN A 22 15.28 -8.06 8.19
CA ASN A 22 14.06 -7.36 8.59
C ASN A 22 14.23 -6.54 9.87
N LEU A 23 15.17 -6.93 10.72
CA LEU A 23 15.38 -6.35 12.04
C LEU A 23 15.63 -4.82 11.99
N PRO A 24 16.54 -4.28 11.14
CA PRO A 24 16.80 -2.84 11.09
C PRO A 24 15.56 -2.01 10.77
N GLY A 25 14.67 -2.53 9.92
CA GLY A 25 13.44 -1.83 9.56
C GLY A 25 12.43 -1.74 10.71
N LEU A 26 12.36 -2.77 11.56
CA LEU A 26 11.47 -2.76 12.73
C LEU A 26 12.06 -1.90 13.87
N GLU A 27 13.37 -1.97 14.07
CA GLU A 27 14.08 -1.09 15.00
C GLU A 27 13.91 0.38 14.65
N PHE A 28 14.08 0.73 13.36
CA PHE A 28 13.87 2.10 12.90
C PHE A 28 12.42 2.56 13.11
N LEU A 29 11.43 1.71 12.82
CA LEU A 29 10.02 2.04 13.06
C LEU A 29 9.76 2.29 14.56
N LYS A 30 10.39 1.50 15.44
CA LYS A 30 10.33 1.73 16.89
C LYS A 30 10.93 3.06 17.28
N GLN A 31 12.14 3.37 16.81
CA GLN A 31 12.79 4.65 17.10
C GLN A 31 11.95 5.84 16.63
N LEU A 32 11.36 5.75 15.43
CA LEU A 32 10.47 6.78 14.89
C LEU A 32 9.21 6.96 15.75
N SER A 33 8.56 5.85 16.12
CA SER A 33 7.37 5.86 16.98
C SER A 33 7.66 6.47 18.35
N ASP A 34 8.78 6.08 18.97
CA ASP A 34 9.21 6.62 20.26
C ASP A 34 9.52 8.13 20.17
N ALA A 35 10.17 8.57 19.08
CA ALA A 35 10.44 9.98 18.82
C ALA A 35 9.18 10.83 18.64
N GLN A 36 8.09 10.24 18.14
CA GLN A 36 6.77 10.88 18.02
C GLN A 36 5.93 10.83 19.31
N GLY A 37 6.52 10.36 20.43
CA GLY A 37 5.85 10.30 21.73
C GLY A 37 5.29 8.92 22.09
N GLY A 38 5.61 7.89 21.31
CA GLY A 38 5.30 6.49 21.56
C GLY A 38 4.01 6.01 20.88
N TYR A 39 3.98 4.72 20.57
CA TYR A 39 2.94 4.09 19.75
C TYR A 39 1.51 4.31 20.25
N ALA A 40 1.27 4.17 21.55
CA ALA A 40 -0.08 4.32 22.10
C ALA A 40 -0.64 5.74 21.91
N LYS A 41 0.20 6.77 22.05
CA LYS A 41 -0.22 8.17 21.82
C LYS A 41 -0.40 8.44 20.33
N GLY A 42 0.55 8.00 19.50
CA GLY A 42 0.45 8.12 18.04
C GLY A 42 -0.81 7.45 17.50
N LYS A 43 -1.09 6.23 17.95
CA LYS A 43 -2.32 5.50 17.59
C LYS A 43 -3.58 6.21 18.07
N SER A 44 -3.63 6.66 19.32
CA SER A 44 -4.80 7.40 19.83
C SER A 44 -5.03 8.70 19.07
N PHE A 45 -3.96 9.35 18.60
CA PHE A 45 -4.06 10.55 17.77
C PHE A 45 -4.60 10.22 16.38
N SER A 46 -4.05 9.20 15.71
CA SER A 46 -4.52 8.79 14.38
C SER A 46 -5.93 8.21 14.37
N ASP A 47 -6.34 7.51 15.44
CA ASP A 47 -7.68 6.94 15.60
C ASP A 47 -8.77 8.04 15.69
N ALA A 48 -8.38 9.30 15.94
CA ALA A 48 -9.29 10.44 15.99
C ALA A 48 -9.42 11.19 14.64
N PHE A 49 -8.68 10.78 13.61
CA PHE A 49 -8.73 11.43 12.29
C PHE A 49 -10.05 11.15 11.59
N ASP A 50 -10.61 12.19 10.98
CA ASP A 50 -11.70 12.07 10.01
C ASP A 50 -11.12 11.92 8.60
N THR A 51 -10.36 10.83 8.38
CA THR A 51 -9.56 10.59 7.18
C THR A 51 -10.34 10.80 5.88
N PHE A 52 -11.63 10.47 5.86
CA PHE A 52 -12.49 10.50 4.67
C PHE A 52 -13.54 11.62 4.67
N GLY A 53 -13.52 12.52 5.65
CA GLY A 53 -14.50 13.59 5.78
C GLY A 53 -13.88 14.98 5.86
N ASP A 54 -14.74 15.99 6.04
CA ASP A 54 -14.34 17.42 6.08
C ASP A 54 -13.44 17.75 7.30
N GLY A 55 -13.33 16.82 8.24
CA GLY A 55 -12.42 16.86 9.38
C GLY A 55 -11.02 16.31 9.10
N ASN A 56 -10.66 16.02 7.83
CA ASN A 56 -9.39 15.40 7.45
C ASN A 56 -8.18 16.07 8.12
N GLN A 57 -7.19 15.26 8.52
CA GLN A 57 -6.05 15.68 9.31
C GLN A 57 -5.15 16.73 8.62
N PHE A 58 -5.11 16.79 7.30
CA PHE A 58 -4.41 17.84 6.57
C PHE A 58 -5.22 19.14 6.55
N VAL A 59 -6.54 19.05 6.33
CA VAL A 59 -7.47 20.20 6.37
C VAL A 59 -7.50 20.85 7.76
N LYS A 60 -7.22 20.08 8.82
CA LYS A 60 -7.16 20.57 10.21
C LYS A 60 -5.76 20.94 10.69
N ASP A 61 -4.75 20.98 9.81
CA ASP A 61 -3.34 21.26 10.16
C ASP A 61 -2.80 20.36 11.29
N GLN A 62 -3.29 19.12 11.38
CA GLN A 62 -2.92 18.17 12.43
C GLN A 62 -1.66 17.37 12.07
N VAL A 63 -1.39 17.20 10.77
CA VAL A 63 -0.28 16.40 10.24
C VAL A 63 0.47 17.19 9.18
N GLY A 64 1.79 17.31 9.32
CA GLY A 64 2.64 17.96 8.33
C GLY A 64 3.14 17.02 7.21
N ALA A 65 3.22 15.72 7.48
CA ALA A 65 3.59 14.69 6.50
C ALA A 65 3.12 13.30 6.99
N GLN A 66 2.70 12.45 6.05
CA GLN A 66 2.39 11.04 6.32
C GLN A 66 2.82 10.16 5.16
N ILE A 67 3.05 8.88 5.44
CA ILE A 67 3.19 7.86 4.41
C ILE A 67 1.78 7.32 4.14
N ASP A 68 1.37 7.35 2.89
CA ASP A 68 0.09 6.79 2.47
C ASP A 68 0.23 6.12 1.11
N ALA A 69 -0.81 5.36 0.74
CA ALA A 69 -0.94 4.84 -0.60
C ALA A 69 -1.38 5.94 -1.57
N GLN A 70 -1.06 5.75 -2.85
CA GLN A 70 -1.35 6.68 -3.94
C GLN A 70 -2.84 7.05 -4.05
N TRP A 71 -3.75 6.17 -3.61
CA TRP A 71 -5.18 6.45 -3.65
C TRP A 71 -5.59 7.60 -2.73
N TYR A 72 -4.79 7.91 -1.70
CA TYR A 72 -5.11 8.94 -0.71
C TYR A 72 -5.20 10.34 -1.31
N LEU A 73 -4.50 10.60 -2.43
CA LEU A 73 -4.62 11.87 -3.14
C LEU A 73 -6.07 12.14 -3.59
N ASN A 74 -6.84 11.09 -3.92
CA ASN A 74 -8.26 11.24 -4.27
C ASN A 74 -9.13 11.67 -3.08
N VAL A 75 -8.70 11.37 -1.85
CA VAL A 75 -9.43 11.74 -0.63
C VAL A 75 -9.24 13.22 -0.31
N VAL A 76 -8.05 13.76 -0.58
CA VAL A 76 -7.71 15.14 -0.24
C VAL A 76 -7.91 16.12 -1.41
N ALA A 77 -7.96 15.63 -2.66
CA ALA A 77 -8.21 16.46 -3.85
C ALA A 77 -9.46 17.37 -3.79
N PRO A 78 -10.59 16.97 -3.15
CA PRO A 78 -11.72 17.86 -2.96
C PRO A 78 -11.42 19.10 -2.09
N TYR A 79 -10.38 19.04 -1.26
CA TYR A 79 -9.97 20.10 -0.33
C TYR A 79 -8.74 20.88 -0.81
N ARG A 80 -8.39 20.79 -2.11
CA ARG A 80 -7.21 21.44 -2.70
C ARG A 80 -7.11 22.95 -2.45
N ASP A 81 -8.24 23.63 -2.24
CA ASP A 81 -8.27 25.08 -1.98
C ASP A 81 -8.00 25.39 -0.49
N ASP A 82 -8.04 24.38 0.38
CA ASP A 82 -7.83 24.46 1.83
C ASP A 82 -6.49 23.84 2.28
N ILE A 83 -5.75 23.17 1.40
CA ILE A 83 -4.49 22.48 1.71
C ILE A 83 -3.41 22.78 0.67
N ASP A 84 -2.15 22.82 1.11
CA ASP A 84 -0.99 22.78 0.22
C ASP A 84 -0.37 21.39 0.30
N ILE A 85 -0.57 20.55 -0.73
CA ILE A 85 -0.09 19.16 -0.72
C ILE A 85 0.83 18.85 -1.88
N SER A 86 1.86 18.06 -1.59
CA SER A 86 2.71 17.40 -2.59
C SER A 86 3.09 16.02 -2.09
N ALA A 87 3.58 15.17 -2.99
CA ALA A 87 4.15 13.88 -2.62
C ALA A 87 5.60 13.79 -3.09
N VAL A 88 6.40 13.07 -2.31
CA VAL A 88 7.75 12.63 -2.65
C VAL A 88 7.83 11.12 -2.44
N PRO A 89 8.71 10.40 -3.15
CA PRO A 89 8.94 9.00 -2.88
C PRO A 89 9.36 8.79 -1.42
N PHE A 90 8.90 7.69 -0.83
CA PHE A 90 9.58 7.16 0.36
C PHE A 90 11.01 6.78 -0.05
N ARG A 91 11.97 6.85 0.88
CA ARG A 91 13.37 6.51 0.62
C ARG A 91 13.77 5.28 1.41
N ASP A 92 14.49 4.37 0.78
CA ASP A 92 15.09 3.23 1.45
C ASP A 92 16.28 3.64 2.35
N SER A 93 16.91 2.65 2.98
CA SER A 93 18.06 2.83 3.85
C SER A 93 19.29 3.41 3.15
N ASP A 94 19.39 3.29 1.82
CA ASP A 94 20.45 3.87 1.02
C ASP A 94 20.10 5.29 0.53
N GLY A 95 18.87 5.72 0.76
CA GLY A 95 18.35 7.03 0.38
C GLY A 95 17.73 7.03 -1.02
N GLU A 96 17.59 5.90 -1.69
CA GLU A 96 17.00 5.80 -3.02
C GLU A 96 15.46 5.75 -2.96
N PRO A 97 14.74 6.23 -4.00
CA PRO A 97 13.29 6.10 -4.08
C PRO A 97 12.82 4.66 -3.90
N PHE A 98 11.80 4.48 -3.07
CA PHE A 98 11.27 3.17 -2.72
C PHE A 98 9.75 3.20 -2.65
N ALA A 99 9.12 2.19 -3.24
CA ALA A 99 7.69 1.96 -3.15
C ALA A 99 7.39 0.48 -2.88
N VAL A 100 6.25 0.23 -2.25
CA VAL A 100 5.67 -1.11 -2.16
C VAL A 100 4.54 -1.21 -3.18
N ALA A 101 4.68 -2.12 -4.14
CA ALA A 101 3.62 -2.45 -5.08
C ALA A 101 2.71 -3.52 -4.45
N GLY A 102 1.57 -3.06 -3.94
CA GLY A 102 0.48 -3.91 -3.45
C GLY A 102 -0.69 -3.95 -4.42
N GLY A 103 -1.75 -4.66 -4.06
CA GLY A 103 -2.96 -4.73 -4.84
C GLY A 103 -3.86 -5.88 -4.41
N SER A 104 -4.90 -6.11 -5.19
CA SER A 104 -5.78 -7.26 -5.06
C SER A 104 -5.75 -8.06 -6.35
N ALA A 105 -5.95 -9.37 -6.23
CA ALA A 105 -6.08 -10.26 -7.37
C ALA A 105 -7.32 -11.13 -7.20
N PHE A 106 -7.95 -11.49 -8.32
CA PHE A 106 -8.97 -12.53 -8.31
C PHE A 106 -8.33 -13.90 -8.10
N VAL A 107 -9.01 -14.76 -7.33
CA VAL A 107 -8.58 -16.13 -7.07
C VAL A 107 -9.72 -17.09 -7.36
N ILE A 108 -9.40 -18.26 -7.93
CA ILE A 108 -10.36 -19.34 -8.15
C ILE A 108 -10.21 -20.37 -7.03
N PRO A 109 -11.23 -20.58 -6.18
CA PRO A 109 -11.17 -21.60 -5.15
C PRO A 109 -10.93 -22.99 -5.74
N ALA A 110 -10.09 -23.81 -5.10
CA ALA A 110 -9.81 -25.18 -5.55
C ALA A 110 -11.10 -26.04 -5.66
N GLY A 111 -12.09 -25.77 -4.81
CA GLY A 111 -13.41 -26.41 -4.82
C GLY A 111 -14.43 -25.82 -5.80
N ALA A 112 -14.07 -24.80 -6.59
CA ALA A 112 -15.02 -24.16 -7.51
C ALA A 112 -15.54 -25.15 -8.57
N ALA A 113 -16.86 -25.12 -8.80
CA ALA A 113 -17.54 -26.01 -9.74
C ALA A 113 -17.22 -25.68 -11.21
N ASN A 114 -17.04 -24.40 -11.54
CA ASN A 114 -16.85 -23.91 -12.91
C ASN A 114 -15.55 -23.11 -13.03
N LYS A 115 -14.40 -23.78 -12.86
CA LYS A 115 -13.07 -23.12 -12.87
C LYS A 115 -12.77 -22.43 -14.20
N ASP A 116 -13.09 -23.07 -15.31
CA ASP A 116 -12.79 -22.53 -16.65
C ASP A 116 -13.57 -21.24 -16.93
N ALA A 117 -14.87 -21.21 -16.56
CA ALA A 117 -15.70 -20.01 -16.72
C ALA A 117 -15.24 -18.88 -15.79
N ALA A 118 -14.85 -19.20 -14.54
CA ALA A 118 -14.29 -18.21 -13.62
C ALA A 118 -12.97 -17.62 -14.17
N CYS A 119 -12.10 -18.47 -14.71
CA CYS A 119 -10.84 -18.04 -15.34
C CYS A 119 -11.10 -17.14 -16.55
N ALA A 120 -12.00 -17.54 -17.46
CA ALA A 120 -12.36 -16.76 -18.62
C ALA A 120 -12.91 -15.38 -18.25
N TRP A 121 -13.80 -15.32 -17.25
CA TRP A 121 -14.34 -14.07 -16.73
C TRP A 121 -13.26 -13.17 -16.11
N MET A 122 -12.33 -13.73 -15.32
CA MET A 122 -11.24 -12.96 -14.72
C MET A 122 -10.34 -12.34 -15.78
N ILE A 123 -9.95 -13.11 -16.81
CA ILE A 123 -9.11 -12.63 -17.91
C ILE A 123 -9.80 -11.52 -18.70
N ASP A 124 -11.10 -11.68 -18.99
CA ASP A 124 -11.89 -10.68 -19.71
C ASP A 124 -12.01 -9.37 -18.91
N LEU A 125 -12.36 -9.47 -17.63
CA LEU A 125 -12.55 -8.34 -16.75
C LEU A 125 -11.25 -7.56 -16.47
N THR A 126 -10.10 -8.24 -16.44
CA THR A 126 -8.79 -7.59 -16.23
C THR A 126 -8.04 -7.33 -17.53
N SER A 127 -8.70 -7.43 -18.69
CA SER A 127 -8.13 -7.07 -19.98
C SER A 127 -7.88 -5.55 -20.07
N GLN A 128 -6.98 -5.16 -20.97
CA GLN A 128 -6.73 -3.74 -21.26
C GLN A 128 -8.02 -3.03 -21.70
N GLU A 129 -8.82 -3.63 -22.58
CA GLU A 129 -10.08 -3.06 -23.06
C GLU A 129 -11.06 -2.79 -21.90
N SER A 130 -11.23 -3.77 -20.99
CA SER A 130 -12.10 -3.59 -19.83
C SER A 130 -11.61 -2.49 -18.89
N TRP A 131 -10.30 -2.37 -18.70
CA TRP A 131 -9.70 -1.31 -17.88
C TRP A 131 -9.79 0.07 -18.53
N GLU A 132 -9.62 0.18 -19.85
CA GLU A 132 -9.82 1.42 -20.59
C GLU A 132 -11.28 1.88 -20.50
N ALA A 133 -12.24 0.96 -20.65
CA ALA A 133 -13.66 1.25 -20.44
C ALA A 133 -13.96 1.70 -18.99
N ALA A 134 -13.30 1.11 -17.99
CA ALA A 134 -13.39 1.57 -16.61
C ALA A 134 -12.76 2.97 -16.42
N GLY A 135 -11.67 3.26 -17.12
CA GLY A 135 -11.02 4.57 -17.20
C GLY A 135 -11.96 5.66 -17.72
N ASP A 136 -12.67 5.39 -18.82
CA ASP A 136 -13.66 6.29 -19.41
C ASP A 136 -14.78 6.64 -18.41
N VAL A 137 -15.37 5.62 -17.78
CA VAL A 137 -16.46 5.81 -16.80
C VAL A 137 -15.97 6.58 -15.57
N ARG A 138 -14.76 6.28 -15.08
CA ARG A 138 -14.14 7.01 -13.98
C ARG A 138 -13.91 8.47 -14.36
N ALA A 139 -13.36 8.75 -15.54
CA ALA A 139 -13.08 10.10 -15.99
C ALA A 139 -14.37 10.94 -16.09
N ALA A 140 -15.46 10.35 -16.59
CA ALA A 140 -16.77 11.00 -16.62
C ALA A 140 -17.27 11.31 -15.20
N THR A 141 -17.18 10.35 -14.28
CA THR A 141 -17.61 10.51 -12.87
C THR A 141 -16.80 11.59 -12.14
N VAL A 142 -15.48 11.60 -12.33
CA VAL A 142 -14.60 12.62 -11.73
C VAL A 142 -14.93 14.01 -12.25
N THR A 143 -15.18 14.13 -13.55
CA THR A 143 -15.57 15.40 -14.18
C THR A 143 -16.92 15.90 -13.65
N GLU A 144 -17.92 15.03 -13.54
CA GLU A 144 -19.24 15.36 -12.99
C GLU A 144 -19.14 15.88 -11.56
N ASN A 145 -18.24 15.31 -10.76
CA ASN A 145 -18.02 15.69 -9.38
C ASN A 145 -17.05 16.88 -9.20
N GLY A 146 -16.49 17.43 -10.28
CA GLY A 146 -15.47 18.49 -10.20
C GLY A 146 -14.17 18.07 -9.51
N GLY A 147 -13.88 16.76 -9.50
CA GLY A 147 -12.68 16.18 -8.90
C GLY A 147 -11.47 16.21 -9.83
N ILE A 148 -10.35 15.70 -9.34
CA ILE A 148 -9.09 15.58 -10.09
C ILE A 148 -8.88 14.12 -10.44
N ASN A 149 -8.65 13.83 -11.72
CA ASN A 149 -8.39 12.46 -12.15
C ASN A 149 -6.91 12.12 -11.96
N THR A 150 -6.63 11.25 -11.00
CA THR A 150 -5.27 10.80 -10.67
C THR A 150 -4.82 9.58 -11.49
N GLY A 151 -5.67 9.08 -12.39
CA GLY A 151 -5.42 7.88 -13.18
C GLY A 151 -5.88 6.60 -12.49
N LEU A 152 -5.38 5.47 -12.99
CA LEU A 152 -5.61 4.12 -12.46
C LEU A 152 -4.30 3.31 -12.45
N PHE A 153 -4.21 2.42 -11.47
CA PHE A 153 -3.10 1.47 -11.30
C PHE A 153 -3.68 0.06 -11.29
N THR A 154 -3.59 -0.60 -12.44
CA THR A 154 -4.31 -1.83 -12.81
C THR A 154 -3.48 -3.10 -12.63
N GLY A 155 -2.18 -2.94 -12.36
CA GLY A 155 -1.20 -4.03 -12.38
C GLY A 155 -0.65 -4.32 -13.78
N SER A 156 -1.03 -3.53 -14.79
CA SER A 156 -0.50 -3.60 -16.16
C SER A 156 0.11 -2.23 -16.53
N PRO A 157 1.44 -2.11 -16.65
CA PRO A 157 2.08 -0.83 -16.97
C PRO A 157 1.59 -0.20 -18.28
N ALA A 158 1.29 -1.03 -19.29
CA ALA A 158 0.77 -0.54 -20.58
C ALA A 158 -0.63 0.06 -20.43
N THR A 159 -1.49 -0.60 -19.65
CA THR A 159 -2.86 -0.13 -19.39
C THR A 159 -2.85 1.13 -18.52
N ASP A 160 -2.00 1.17 -17.49
CA ASP A 160 -1.86 2.32 -16.60
C ASP A 160 -1.41 3.56 -17.36
N GLN A 161 -0.46 3.39 -18.30
CA GLN A 161 0.01 4.44 -19.18
C GLN A 161 -1.08 4.91 -20.15
N ALA A 162 -1.80 3.99 -20.79
CA ALA A 162 -2.88 4.34 -21.72
C ALA A 162 -3.99 5.17 -21.04
N ILE A 163 -4.42 4.76 -19.85
CA ILE A 163 -5.45 5.47 -19.07
C ILE A 163 -4.92 6.82 -18.59
N ARG A 164 -3.65 6.90 -18.17
CA ARG A 164 -3.00 8.16 -17.79
C ARG A 164 -3.04 9.16 -18.94
N ASP A 165 -2.54 8.75 -20.10
CA ASP A 165 -2.43 9.62 -21.28
C ASP A 165 -3.82 10.08 -21.78
N ALA A 166 -4.84 9.25 -21.63
CA ALA A 166 -6.19 9.55 -22.06
C ALA A 166 -6.94 10.50 -21.10
N HIS A 167 -6.70 10.42 -19.79
CA HIS A 167 -7.62 11.02 -18.80
C HIS A 167 -6.97 11.86 -17.69
N VAL A 168 -5.65 11.83 -17.53
CA VAL A 168 -4.94 12.64 -16.54
C VAL A 168 -4.48 13.93 -17.22
N VAL A 169 -5.03 15.06 -16.78
CA VAL A 169 -4.74 16.40 -17.29
C VAL A 169 -4.26 17.29 -16.15
N PRO A 170 -3.57 18.42 -16.43
CA PRO A 170 -3.16 19.36 -15.38
C PRO A 170 -4.33 19.76 -14.50
N SER A 171 -4.17 19.63 -13.18
CA SER A 171 -5.23 19.90 -12.21
C SER A 171 -5.41 21.41 -11.94
N GLY A 172 -4.41 22.21 -12.30
CA GLY A 172 -4.32 23.62 -11.91
C GLY A 172 -3.64 23.83 -10.56
N ASP A 173 -3.20 22.75 -9.91
CA ASP A 173 -2.43 22.74 -8.68
C ASP A 173 -1.10 22.00 -8.91
N ASP A 174 0.01 22.74 -8.84
CA ASP A 174 1.35 22.21 -9.13
C ASP A 174 1.76 21.10 -8.15
N GLY A 175 1.30 21.16 -6.90
CA GLY A 175 1.62 20.19 -5.86
C GLY A 175 0.89 18.86 -6.07
N ILE A 176 -0.38 18.92 -6.45
CA ILE A 176 -1.17 17.74 -6.85
C ILE A 176 -0.60 17.14 -8.14
N ASP A 177 -0.27 17.95 -9.14
CA ASP A 177 0.31 17.47 -10.39
C ASP A 177 1.67 16.79 -10.15
N GLN A 178 2.50 17.34 -9.26
CA GLN A 178 3.74 16.70 -8.81
C GLN A 178 3.48 15.37 -8.09
N ALA A 179 2.45 15.31 -7.24
CA ALA A 179 2.11 14.09 -6.50
C ALA A 179 1.68 12.97 -7.47
N ILE A 180 0.84 13.27 -8.46
CA ILE A 180 0.44 12.32 -9.50
C ILE A 180 1.66 11.83 -10.27
N ALA A 181 2.53 12.74 -10.71
CA ALA A 181 3.76 12.36 -11.43
C ALA A 181 4.64 11.40 -10.60
N THR A 182 4.83 11.72 -9.33
CA THR A 182 5.62 10.90 -8.39
C THR A 182 5.10 9.47 -8.30
N PHE A 183 3.77 9.26 -8.27
CA PHE A 183 3.20 7.91 -8.19
C PHE A 183 3.55 7.05 -9.40
N TYR A 184 3.50 7.62 -10.60
CA TYR A 184 3.86 6.91 -11.82
C TYR A 184 5.39 6.69 -11.95
N ASP A 185 6.20 7.58 -11.40
CA ASP A 185 7.66 7.42 -11.39
C ASP A 185 8.09 6.25 -10.50
N VAL A 186 7.43 6.06 -9.34
CA VAL A 186 7.84 5.03 -8.36
C VAL A 186 7.13 3.69 -8.53
N VAL A 187 5.96 3.62 -9.16
CA VAL A 187 5.19 2.37 -9.23
C VAL A 187 5.91 1.29 -10.03
N ALA A 188 6.66 1.68 -11.08
CA ALA A 188 7.39 0.75 -11.93
C ALA A 188 8.53 0.03 -11.18
N GLU A 189 9.06 0.65 -10.14
CA GLU A 189 10.14 0.13 -9.30
C GLU A 189 9.61 -0.46 -7.98
N GLY A 190 8.28 -0.49 -7.81
CA GLY A 190 7.64 -0.94 -6.58
C GLY A 190 7.95 -2.40 -6.27
N ARG A 191 8.41 -2.66 -5.05
CA ARG A 191 8.68 -4.04 -4.58
C ARG A 191 7.41 -4.66 -4.04
N SER A 192 7.16 -5.92 -4.40
CA SER A 192 6.08 -6.71 -3.81
C SER A 192 6.53 -7.34 -2.48
N ILE A 193 5.58 -7.55 -1.57
CA ILE A 193 5.79 -8.37 -0.37
C ILE A 193 5.92 -9.87 -0.69
N GLY A 194 5.63 -10.30 -1.93
CA GLY A 194 5.60 -11.69 -2.34
C GLY A 194 4.22 -12.34 -2.15
N GLY A 195 4.00 -13.47 -2.83
CA GLY A 195 2.78 -14.27 -2.73
C GLY A 195 3.00 -15.49 -1.84
N SER A 196 2.03 -15.82 -0.98
CA SER A 196 2.07 -17.02 -0.14
C SER A 196 0.68 -17.64 0.01
N PRO A 197 0.56 -18.98 0.05
CA PRO A 197 -0.70 -19.64 0.38
C PRO A 197 -1.18 -19.33 1.82
N ALA A 198 -0.30 -18.81 2.68
CA ALA A 198 -0.62 -18.36 4.03
C ALA A 198 -0.57 -16.83 4.18
N GLY A 199 -0.66 -16.07 3.08
CA GLY A 199 -0.42 -14.61 3.07
C GLY A 199 -1.19 -13.82 4.12
N GLN A 200 -2.47 -14.14 4.36
CA GLN A 200 -3.26 -13.46 5.39
C GLN A 200 -2.71 -13.70 6.80
N GLN A 201 -2.27 -14.93 7.11
CA GLN A 201 -1.68 -15.22 8.41
C GLN A 201 -0.32 -14.52 8.56
N ILE A 202 0.51 -14.53 7.51
CA ILE A 202 1.80 -13.84 7.50
C ILE A 202 1.60 -12.35 7.81
N GLN A 203 0.64 -11.70 7.15
CA GLN A 203 0.32 -10.30 7.38
C GLN A 203 -0.15 -10.04 8.82
N SER A 204 -1.06 -10.87 9.34
CA SER A 204 -1.56 -10.73 10.71
C SER A 204 -0.44 -10.90 11.75
N GLU A 205 0.42 -11.90 11.59
CA GLU A 205 1.52 -12.13 12.52
C GLU A 205 2.58 -11.04 12.46
N LEU A 206 2.86 -10.51 11.26
CA LEU A 206 3.71 -9.34 11.10
C LEU A 206 3.14 -8.10 11.81
N GLN A 207 1.84 -7.84 11.66
CA GLN A 207 1.17 -6.72 12.37
C GLN A 207 1.24 -6.89 13.89
N ASN A 208 1.05 -8.11 14.40
CA ASN A 208 1.19 -8.42 15.82
C ASN A 208 2.61 -8.19 16.33
N ALA A 209 3.62 -8.62 15.57
CA ALA A 209 5.02 -8.40 15.90
C ALA A 209 5.34 -6.90 15.97
N VAL A 210 4.95 -6.14 14.95
CA VAL A 210 5.10 -4.68 14.91
C VAL A 210 4.45 -4.06 16.14
N ALA A 211 3.17 -4.33 16.40
CA ALA A 211 2.46 -3.76 17.54
C ALA A 211 3.15 -4.09 18.88
N SER A 212 3.54 -5.35 19.10
CA SER A 212 4.21 -5.79 20.32
C SER A 212 5.56 -5.09 20.55
N THR A 213 6.34 -4.91 19.49
CA THR A 213 7.60 -4.17 19.54
C THR A 213 7.38 -2.69 19.82
N LEU A 214 6.42 -2.07 19.15
CA LEU A 214 6.12 -0.64 19.30
C LEU A 214 5.52 -0.30 20.66
N LEU A 215 4.81 -1.24 21.31
CA LEU A 215 4.35 -1.13 22.69
C LEU A 215 5.47 -1.39 23.73
N GLY A 216 6.57 -2.00 23.31
CA GLY A 216 7.67 -2.39 24.21
C GLY A 216 7.41 -3.70 24.96
N ASP A 217 6.42 -4.49 24.56
CA ASP A 217 6.09 -5.78 25.17
C ASP A 217 7.15 -6.85 24.85
N LYS A 218 7.80 -6.74 23.68
CA LYS A 218 8.86 -7.64 23.20
C LYS A 218 9.97 -6.86 22.51
N THR A 219 11.18 -7.41 22.49
CA THR A 219 12.22 -6.90 21.59
C THR A 219 11.82 -7.18 20.13
N PRO A 220 12.33 -6.41 19.16
CA PRO A 220 12.11 -6.67 17.74
C PRO A 220 12.40 -8.14 17.34
N GLU A 221 13.52 -8.71 17.79
CA GLU A 221 13.92 -10.09 17.48
C GLU A 221 12.93 -11.11 18.05
N GLN A 222 12.52 -10.93 19.30
CA GLN A 222 11.54 -11.81 19.94
C GLN A 222 10.19 -11.76 19.23
N ALA A 223 9.73 -10.55 18.87
CA ALA A 223 8.47 -10.36 18.18
C ALA A 223 8.47 -11.01 16.78
N LEU A 224 9.55 -10.84 16.02
CA LEU A 224 9.69 -11.44 14.69
C LEU A 224 9.84 -12.96 14.74
N ALA A 225 10.60 -13.51 15.70
CA ALA A 225 10.73 -14.95 15.87
C ALA A 225 9.39 -15.64 16.21
N ASP A 226 8.58 -15.01 17.07
CA ASP A 226 7.25 -15.51 17.40
C ASP A 226 6.31 -15.46 16.18
N ALA A 227 6.33 -14.34 15.44
CA ALA A 227 5.54 -14.18 14.23
C ALA A 227 5.96 -15.17 13.14
N GLN A 228 7.26 -15.39 12.94
CA GLN A 228 7.77 -16.39 12.01
C GLN A 228 7.26 -17.79 12.38
N THR A 229 7.35 -18.16 13.65
CA THR A 229 6.90 -19.47 14.12
C THR A 229 5.41 -19.69 13.84
N ALA A 230 4.58 -18.68 14.09
CA ALA A 230 3.14 -18.76 13.82
C ALA A 230 2.83 -18.79 12.31
N ALA A 231 3.49 -17.94 11.53
CA ALA A 231 3.35 -17.87 10.08
C ALA A 231 3.78 -19.18 9.40
N MET A 232 4.90 -19.78 9.82
CA MET A 232 5.39 -21.06 9.30
C MET A 232 4.39 -22.20 9.50
N ARG A 233 3.72 -22.26 10.65
CA ARG A 233 2.67 -23.28 10.89
C ARG A 233 1.52 -23.15 9.91
N ALA A 234 1.10 -21.92 9.59
CA ALA A 234 0.02 -21.70 8.62
C ALA A 234 0.46 -22.03 7.20
N TYR A 235 1.70 -21.66 6.83
CA TYR A 235 2.29 -22.04 5.54
C TYR A 235 2.33 -23.57 5.37
N GLU A 236 2.84 -24.29 6.37
CA GLU A 236 2.90 -25.77 6.34
C GLU A 236 1.53 -26.45 6.32
N GLN A 237 0.49 -25.80 6.87
CA GLN A 237 -0.88 -26.29 6.78
C GLN A 237 -1.48 -26.08 5.39
N ALA A 238 -1.20 -24.93 4.77
CA ALA A 238 -1.70 -24.58 3.45
C ALA A 238 -0.96 -25.31 2.32
N ALA A 239 0.28 -25.76 2.56
CA ALA A 239 1.09 -26.52 1.62
C ALA A 239 0.78 -28.04 1.59
N ARG A 240 -0.21 -28.51 2.36
CA ARG A 240 -0.67 -29.91 2.38
C ARG A 240 -1.87 -30.11 1.46
#